data_AF-A0A738NYY4-F1
#
_entry.id   AF-A0A738NYY4-F1
#
_cell.length_a   1.000
_cell.length_b   1.000
_cell.length_c   1.000
_cell.angle_alpha   90.00
_cell.angle_beta   90.00
_cell.angle_gamma   90.00
#
_symmetry.space_group_name_H-M   'P 1'
#
loop_
_entity.id
_entity.type
_entity.pdbx_description
1 polymer ?
#
loop_
_entity_poly.entity_id
_entity_poly.type
_entity_poly.pdbx_seq_one_letter_code
_entity_poly.pdbx_strand_id
1 'polypeptide(L)' 'MALLKLKEISKEYSGKKVLDTVSLKIQSGDMKVVMGPSGCGKTTLLRCLLRLEEPDYG' A
#
# COMPACT_ATOMS: atom_id res chain seq x y z
N MET A 1 -5.31 -1.27 -19.35
CA MET A 1 -5.88 -0.54 -18.19
C MET A 1 -5.48 -1.32 -16.94
N ALA A 2 -5.00 -0.66 -15.88
CA ALA A 2 -4.55 -1.39 -14.68
C ALA A 2 -5.76 -2.02 -13.97
N LEU A 3 -5.61 -3.26 -13.49
CA LEU A 3 -6.65 -3.97 -12.73
C LEU A 3 -6.79 -3.36 -11.34
N LEU A 4 -5.67 -3.09 -10.68
CA LEU A 4 -5.60 -2.42 -9.39
C LEU A 4 -4.56 -1.31 -9.41
N LYS A 5 -4.85 -0.22 -8.69
CA LYS A 5 -3.95 0.92 -8.57
C LYS A 5 -4.07 1.57 -7.19
N LEU A 6 -2.92 1.76 -6.56
CA LEU A 6 -2.72 2.71 -5.46
C LEU A 6 -1.99 3.93 -6.03
N LYS A 7 -2.42 5.13 -5.65
CA LYS A 7 -1.82 6.37 -6.13
C LYS A 7 -1.41 7.22 -4.93
N GLU A 8 -0.10 7.34 -4.72
CA GLU A 8 0.51 8.27 -3.76
C GLU A 8 -0.05 8.13 -2.34
N ILE A 9 -0.40 6.91 -1.93
CA ILE A 9 -1.05 6.69 -0.65
C ILE A 9 -0.10 6.87 0.52
N SER A 10 -0.60 7.44 1.60
CA SER A 10 0.16 7.56 2.86
C SER A 10 -0.65 7.03 4.03
N LYS A 11 0.05 6.48 5.03
CA LYS A 11 -0.56 5.98 6.26
C LYS A 11 0.37 6.26 7.43
N GLU A 12 -0.19 6.83 8.49
CA GLU A 12 0.50 7.18 9.71
C GLU A 12 -0.19 6.52 10.91
N TYR A 13 0.60 6.07 11.88
CA TYR A 13 0.10 5.71 13.19
C TYR A 13 0.90 6.45 14.25
N SER A 14 0.21 7.20 15.10
CA SER A 14 0.81 7.89 16.25
C SER A 14 2.05 8.72 15.88
N GLY A 15 2.00 9.50 14.79
CA GLY A 15 3.13 10.32 14.35
C GLY A 15 4.18 9.58 13.51
N LYS A 16 4.07 8.27 13.34
CA LYS A 16 5.02 7.48 12.53
C LYS A 16 4.40 7.11 11.19
N LYS A 17 4.97 7.66 10.11
CA LYS A 17 4.65 7.24 8.74
C LYS A 17 5.02 5.77 8.52
N VAL A 18 4.01 4.94 8.25
CA VAL A 18 4.17 3.52 7.90
C VAL A 18 4.11 3.32 6.40
N LEU A 19 3.33 4.14 5.69
CA LEU A 19 3.39 4.30 4.23
C LEU A 19 3.63 5.78 3.93
N ASP A 20 4.58 6.06 3.04
CA ASP A 20 4.92 7.43 2.63
C ASP A 20 4.81 7.56 1.11
N THR A 21 3.72 8.15 0.62
CA THR A 21 3.47 8.43 -0.80
C THR A 21 3.63 7.23 -1.76
N VAL A 22 3.15 6.06 -1.34
CA VAL A 22 3.34 4.80 -2.07
C VAL A 22 2.39 4.70 -3.28
N SER A 23 2.95 4.42 -4.45
CA SER A 23 2.19 4.14 -5.68
C SER A 23 2.44 2.73 -6.17
N LEU A 24 1.37 2.01 -6.54
CA LEU A 24 1.45 0.66 -7.09
C LEU A 24 0.45 0.49 -8.22
N LYS A 25 0.84 -0.18 -9.30
CA LYS A 25 -0.05 -0.60 -10.38
C LYS A 25 0.09 -2.11 -10.58
N ILE A 26 -1.04 -2.80 -10.66
CA ILE A 26 -1.12 -4.24 -10.91
C ILE A 26 -1.96 -4.44 -12.16
N GLN A 27 -1.37 -5.11 -13.15
CA GLN A 27 -2.05 -5.50 -14.37
C GLN A 27 -2.71 -6.87 -14.21
N SER A 28 -3.65 -7.20 -15.10
CA SER A 28 -4.19 -8.57 -15.15
C SER A 28 -3.07 -9.56 -15.49
N GLY A 29 -2.98 -10.66 -14.74
CA GLY A 29 -1.92 -11.67 -14.89
C GLY A 29 -0.61 -11.36 -14.16
N ASP A 30 -0.47 -10.20 -13.52
CA ASP A 30 0.70 -9.89 -12.71
C ASP A 30 0.74 -10.76 -11.44
N MET A 31 1.92 -11.31 -11.14
CA MET A 31 2.27 -11.80 -9.81
C MET A 31 3.27 -10.83 -9.18
N LYS A 32 2.90 -10.20 -8.06
CA LYS A 32 3.76 -9.26 -7.33
C LYS A 32 4.00 -9.78 -5.92
N VAL A 33 5.22 -9.59 -5.42
CA VAL A 33 5.60 -9.95 -4.04
C VAL A 33 5.94 -8.69 -3.27
N VAL A 34 5.35 -8.53 -2.09
CA VAL A 34 5.66 -7.42 -1.16
C VAL A 34 6.64 -7.95 -0.11
N MET A 35 7.88 -7.47 -0.15
CA MET A 35 8.97 -7.93 0.73
C MET A 35 9.62 -6.76 1.48
N GLY A 36 10.27 -7.08 2.61
CA GLY A 36 10.95 -6.11 3.45
C GLY A 36 10.94 -6.50 4.94
N PRO A 37 11.72 -5.83 5.79
CA PRO A 37 11.84 -6.13 7.23
C PRO A 37 10.51 -6.05 7.98
N SER A 38 10.43 -6.67 9.17
CA SER A 38 9.25 -6.51 10.02
C SER A 38 9.02 -5.03 10.37
N GLY A 39 7.74 -4.61 10.39
CA GLY A 39 7.36 -3.23 10.70
C GLY A 39 7.54 -2.21 9.57
N CYS A 40 7.97 -2.60 8.36
CA CYS A 40 8.15 -1.67 7.23
C CYS A 40 6.85 -1.33 6.45
N GLY A 41 5.67 -1.70 6.96
CA GLY A 41 4.38 -1.33 6.35
C GLY A 41 3.78 -2.30 5.32
N LYS A 42 4.35 -3.50 5.11
CA LYS A 42 3.83 -4.48 4.12
C LYS A 42 2.37 -4.86 4.36
N THR A 43 2.03 -5.22 5.59
CA THR A 43 0.66 -5.62 5.96
C THR A 43 -0.29 -4.44 5.83
N THR A 44 0.15 -3.23 6.21
CA THR A 44 -0.61 -1.99 6.04
C THR A 44 -0.87 -1.71 4.55
N LEU A 45 0.15 -1.82 3.68
CA LEU A 45 0.00 -1.66 2.23
C LEU A 45 -1.04 -2.63 1.66
N LEU A 46 -0.97 -3.91 2.02
CA LEU A 46 -1.92 -4.93 1.56
C LEU A 46 -3.34 -4.68 2.11
N ARG A 47 -3.47 -4.25 3.36
CA ARG A 47 -4.76 -3.88 3.96
C ARG A 47 -5.39 -2.68 3.25
N CYS A 48 -4.59 -1.66 2.93
CA CYS A 48 -5.06 -0.52 2.13
C CYS A 48 -5.47 -0.94 0.71
N LEU A 49 -4.68 -1.79 0.05
CA LEU A 49 -5.02 -2.33 -1.27
C LEU A 49 -6.36 -3.09 -1.26
N LEU A 50 -6.64 -3.83 -0.19
CA LEU A 50 -7.86 -4.61 -0.01
C LEU A 50 -9.02 -3.80 0.61
N ARG A 51 -8.82 -2.50 0.89
CA ARG A 51 -9.78 -1.65 1.64
C ARG A 51 -10.22 -2.22 2.99
N LEU A 52 -9.35 -2.99 3.63
CA LEU A 52 -9.52 -3.37 5.04
C LEU A 52 -9.09 -2.24 5.98
N GLU A 53 -8.43 -1.22 5.42
CA GLU A 53 -7.98 -0.03 6.10
C GLU A 53 -7.90 1.12 5.11
N GLU A 54 -8.39 2.30 5.49
CA GLU A 54 -8.32 3.50 4.63
C GLU A 54 -6.93 4.14 4.75
N PRO A 55 -6.31 4.57 3.63
CA PRO A 55 -5.13 5.44 3.69
C PRO A 55 -5.52 6.81 4.29
N ASP A 56 -4.58 7.50 4.90
CA ASP A 56 -4.84 8.84 5.44
C ASP A 56 -4.78 9.90 4.33
N TYR A 57 -4.07 9.61 3.23
CA TYR A 57 -4.00 10.43 2.02
C TYR A 57 -3.89 9.53 0.77
N GLY A 58 -4.40 10.02 -0.36
CA GLY A 58 -4.26 9.40 -1.69
C GLY A 58 -5.38 8.45 -2.08
#